data_AF-A0AAN6KZP2-F1
#
_entry.id   AF-A0AAN6KZP2-F1
#
_cell.length_a   1.000
_cell.length_b   1.000
_cell.length_c   1.000
_cell.angle_alpha   90.00
_cell.angle_beta   90.00
_cell.angle_gamma   90.00
#
_symmetry.space_group_name_H-M   'P 1'
#
loop_
_entity.id
_entity.type
_entity.pdbx_description
1 polymer ?
#
loop_
_entity_poly.entity_id
_entity_poly.type
_entity_poly.pdbx_seq_one_letter_code
_entity_poly.pdbx_strand_id
1 'polypeptide(L)'
;MAPLRPAKNLTIHNNVQQVLDFARKVHSRLRDRGSLSESLEVEVDDAVKRSLPLPPSTELAGKSSALDALGSQIWNAATNILRDQESAEGDGSSKPRPQTRLLVLLRVFGFFLIDAAHHTSTRRTKDHDQRVRAFKIALKACRFSLNHGQVELALKVLERCSEYASTAEEHFPIVRISDAAERDDVSHQLALKQLVAEYYLLRLTHAWKTDRFDLADHFFTKLNLNSHELAGSVVLAEKAADLFHEAAKSVARKKLWDPVIKWCERAVSALDKCEIEDLSHDAPELRLAITATWVEALLASGAGESRQRALNLVEQLEAAYGMSNRIAVSLLRFQILTASKPIDPTRVDAVVAQMIRQAVLTDKSFKT
;
A
#
# COMPACT_ATOMS: atom_id res chain seq x y z
N MET A 1 -3.28 24.62 -48.34
CA MET A 1 -2.75 23.70 -47.31
C MET A 1 -3.85 22.71 -46.92
N ALA A 2 -3.74 21.46 -47.36
CA ALA A 2 -4.68 20.38 -47.03
C ALA A 2 -4.39 19.81 -45.62
N PRO A 3 -5.39 19.27 -44.90
CA PRO A 3 -5.27 19.03 -43.46
C PRO A 3 -4.49 17.73 -43.16
N LEU A 4 -3.47 17.82 -42.31
CA LEU A 4 -2.69 16.71 -41.72
C LEU A 4 -3.50 15.76 -40.80
N ARG A 5 -4.85 15.83 -40.82
CA ARG A 5 -5.75 15.08 -39.93
C ARG A 5 -5.92 13.57 -40.24
N PRO A 6 -5.86 13.05 -41.48
CA PRO A 6 -6.18 11.64 -41.73
C PRO A 6 -5.09 10.67 -41.24
N ALA A 7 -3.80 11.05 -41.32
CA ALA A 7 -2.69 10.19 -40.90
C ALA A 7 -2.63 9.98 -39.37
N LYS A 8 -2.96 11.02 -38.59
CA LYS A 8 -2.99 10.94 -37.12
C LYS A 8 -4.10 10.01 -36.61
N ASN A 9 -5.29 10.08 -37.23
CA ASN A 9 -6.43 9.23 -36.86
C ASN A 9 -6.18 7.75 -37.21
N LEU A 10 -5.56 7.48 -38.36
CA LEU A 10 -5.18 6.11 -38.76
C LEU A 10 -4.15 5.49 -37.79
N THR A 11 -3.19 6.29 -37.31
CA THR A 11 -2.16 5.85 -36.35
C THR A 11 -2.78 5.51 -34.99
N ILE A 12 -3.72 6.33 -34.51
CA ILE A 12 -4.45 6.08 -33.25
C ILE A 12 -5.34 4.84 -33.38
N HIS A 13 -6.05 4.69 -34.51
CA HIS A 13 -6.88 3.52 -34.80
C HIS A 13 -6.06 2.22 -34.76
N ASN A 14 -4.94 2.19 -35.47
CA ASN A 14 -4.04 1.03 -35.51
C ASN A 14 -3.51 0.69 -34.12
N ASN A 15 -3.17 1.70 -33.30
CA ASN A 15 -2.68 1.47 -31.94
C ASN A 15 -3.75 0.86 -31.02
N VAL A 16 -4.98 1.40 -31.00
CA VAL A 16 -6.07 0.86 -30.17
C VAL A 16 -6.41 -0.59 -30.55
N GLN A 17 -6.45 -0.89 -31.85
CA GLN A 17 -6.73 -2.24 -32.33
C GLN A 17 -5.58 -3.21 -31.99
N GLN A 18 -4.32 -2.78 -32.14
CA GLN A 18 -3.15 -3.56 -31.74
C GLN A 18 -3.16 -3.91 -30.25
N VAL A 19 -3.48 -2.95 -29.37
CA VAL A 19 -3.60 -3.20 -27.93
C VAL A 19 -4.69 -4.21 -27.61
N LEU A 20 -5.84 -4.14 -28.29
CA LEU A 20 -6.92 -5.11 -28.12
C LEU A 20 -6.55 -6.51 -28.59
N ASP A 21 -5.93 -6.63 -29.76
CA ASP A 21 -5.51 -7.91 -30.31
C ASP A 21 -4.46 -8.56 -29.40
N PHE A 22 -3.52 -7.75 -28.88
CA PHE A 22 -2.56 -8.18 -27.88
C PHE A 22 -3.24 -8.60 -26.57
N ALA A 23 -4.21 -7.84 -26.05
CA ALA A 23 -4.93 -8.21 -24.85
C ALA A 23 -5.69 -9.55 -24.99
N ARG A 24 -6.28 -9.82 -26.16
CA ARG A 24 -6.89 -11.15 -26.44
C ARG A 24 -5.86 -12.27 -26.43
N LYS A 25 -4.68 -12.04 -27.03
CA LYS A 25 -3.56 -13.00 -27.02
C LYS A 25 -3.10 -13.30 -25.59
N VAL A 26 -2.90 -12.26 -24.77
CA VAL A 26 -2.53 -12.39 -23.35
C VAL A 26 -3.59 -13.20 -22.60
N HIS A 27 -4.87 -12.83 -22.74
CA HIS A 27 -5.96 -13.53 -22.06
C HIS A 27 -6.06 -15.01 -22.46
N SER A 28 -5.91 -15.35 -23.76
CA SER A 28 -5.88 -16.76 -24.19
C SER A 28 -4.74 -17.52 -23.53
N ARG A 29 -3.52 -16.96 -23.51
CA ARG A 29 -2.35 -17.58 -22.87
C ARG A 29 -2.58 -17.83 -21.37
N LEU A 30 -3.25 -16.89 -20.68
CA LEU A 30 -3.59 -17.04 -19.26
C LEU A 30 -4.65 -18.13 -19.02
N ARG A 31 -5.66 -18.22 -19.89
CA ARG A 31 -6.73 -19.22 -19.79
C ARG A 31 -6.22 -20.63 -20.03
N ASP A 32 -5.34 -20.80 -21.01
CA ASP A 32 -4.85 -22.11 -21.44
C ASP A 32 -3.84 -22.72 -20.43
N ARG A 33 -3.60 -22.03 -19.30
CA ARG A 33 -2.64 -22.40 -18.23
C ARG A 33 -1.26 -22.78 -18.77
N GLY A 34 -0.89 -22.23 -19.93
CA GLY A 34 0.43 -22.43 -20.51
C GLY A 34 1.51 -21.92 -19.56
N SER A 35 2.71 -22.48 -19.64
CA SER A 35 3.86 -21.97 -18.89
C SER A 35 4.03 -20.48 -19.17
N LEU A 36 3.90 -19.65 -18.14
CA LEU A 36 4.13 -18.22 -18.23
C LEU A 36 5.61 -17.98 -18.57
N SER A 37 5.86 -17.60 -19.81
CA SER A 37 7.21 -17.50 -20.37
C SER A 37 7.79 -16.10 -20.23
N GLU A 38 9.12 -16.00 -20.18
CA GLU A 38 9.86 -14.74 -20.19
C GLU A 38 9.54 -13.89 -21.43
N SER A 39 9.26 -14.53 -22.58
CA SER A 39 8.78 -13.85 -23.79
C SER A 39 7.48 -13.07 -23.55
N LEU A 40 6.54 -13.63 -22.79
CA LEU A 40 5.30 -12.94 -22.46
C LEU A 40 5.55 -11.74 -21.54
N GLU A 41 6.50 -11.86 -20.61
CA GLU A 41 6.90 -10.74 -19.75
C GLU A 41 7.39 -9.55 -20.57
N VAL A 42 8.32 -9.79 -21.50
CA VAL A 42 8.87 -8.74 -22.38
C VAL A 42 7.78 -8.13 -23.25
N GLU A 43 6.91 -8.95 -23.85
CA GLU A 43 5.80 -8.47 -24.68
C GLU A 43 4.84 -7.55 -23.89
N VAL A 44 4.50 -7.90 -22.65
CA VAL A 44 3.60 -7.09 -21.81
C VAL A 44 4.29 -5.82 -21.32
N ASP A 45 5.56 -5.89 -20.91
CA ASP A 45 6.35 -4.71 -20.51
C ASP A 45 6.45 -3.70 -21.65
N ASP A 46 6.73 -4.16 -22.87
CA ASP A 46 6.75 -3.31 -24.07
C ASP A 46 5.38 -2.67 -24.35
N ALA A 47 4.29 -3.42 -24.20
CA ALA A 47 2.94 -2.89 -24.37
C ALA A 47 2.61 -1.80 -23.34
N VAL A 48 2.93 -2.02 -22.06
CA VAL A 48 2.76 -1.05 -20.97
C VAL A 48 3.67 0.17 -21.17
N LYS A 49 4.87 0.00 -21.71
CA LYS A 49 5.81 1.11 -21.92
C LYS A 49 5.48 1.98 -23.12
N ARG A 50 5.10 1.37 -24.25
CA ARG A 50 4.98 2.08 -25.53
C ARG A 50 3.56 2.53 -25.85
N SER A 51 2.54 1.84 -25.31
CA SER A 51 1.17 1.97 -25.82
C SER A 51 0.16 2.48 -24.78
N LEU A 52 0.53 2.51 -23.49
CA LEU A 52 -0.37 2.86 -22.40
C LEU A 52 0.22 4.00 -21.53
N PRO A 53 -0.63 4.91 -21.00
CA PRO A 53 -2.09 4.98 -21.17
C PRO A 53 -2.53 5.39 -22.59
N LEU A 54 -3.69 4.90 -23.03
CA LEU A 54 -4.26 5.24 -24.33
C LEU A 54 -4.94 6.61 -24.28
N PRO A 55 -4.66 7.53 -25.23
CA PRO A 55 -5.31 8.84 -25.26
C PRO A 55 -6.79 8.71 -25.67
N PRO A 56 -7.68 9.59 -25.17
CA PRO A 56 -9.08 9.62 -25.58
C PRO A 56 -9.24 9.81 -27.10
N SER A 57 -10.07 8.98 -27.73
CA SER A 57 -10.41 9.07 -29.15
C SER A 57 -11.78 8.45 -29.43
N THR A 58 -12.37 8.81 -30.57
CA THR A 58 -13.64 8.25 -31.05
C THR A 58 -13.57 6.74 -31.27
N GLU A 59 -12.42 6.26 -31.74
CA GLU A 59 -12.10 4.86 -31.96
C GLU A 59 -12.04 4.10 -30.63
N LEU A 60 -11.40 4.69 -29.61
CA LEU A 60 -11.37 4.14 -28.26
C LEU A 60 -12.78 4.02 -27.69
N ALA A 61 -13.64 5.03 -27.89
CA ALA A 61 -15.02 5.02 -27.42
C ALA A 61 -15.84 3.86 -28.00
N GLY A 62 -15.70 3.58 -29.30
CA GLY A 62 -16.32 2.42 -29.96
C GLY A 62 -15.81 1.06 -29.46
N LYS A 63 -14.68 1.02 -28.74
CA LYS A 63 -14.06 -0.19 -28.19
C LYS A 63 -14.09 -0.30 -26.66
N SER A 64 -14.71 0.68 -25.98
CA SER A 64 -14.71 0.79 -24.51
C SER A 64 -15.16 -0.49 -23.79
N SER A 65 -16.23 -1.13 -24.23
CA SER A 65 -16.74 -2.37 -23.63
C SER A 65 -15.76 -3.53 -23.76
N ALA A 66 -15.08 -3.67 -24.90
CA ALA A 66 -14.10 -4.72 -25.11
C ALA A 66 -12.85 -4.51 -24.25
N LEU A 67 -12.42 -3.26 -24.08
CA LEU A 67 -11.30 -2.89 -23.21
C LEU A 67 -11.61 -3.18 -21.73
N ASP A 68 -12.78 -2.78 -21.23
CA ASP A 68 -13.19 -3.06 -19.84
C ASP A 68 -13.28 -4.56 -19.57
N ALA A 69 -13.87 -5.32 -20.50
CA ALA A 69 -14.03 -6.76 -20.39
C ALA A 69 -12.68 -7.48 -20.37
N LEU A 70 -11.79 -7.21 -21.34
CA LEU A 70 -10.47 -7.83 -21.40
C LEU A 70 -9.58 -7.42 -20.23
N GLY A 71 -9.59 -6.13 -19.85
CA GLY A 71 -8.84 -5.65 -18.70
C GLY A 71 -9.27 -6.35 -17.41
N SER A 72 -10.58 -6.51 -17.20
CA SER A 72 -11.12 -7.23 -16.04
C SER A 72 -10.77 -8.72 -16.06
N GLN A 73 -10.84 -9.37 -17.22
CA GLN A 73 -10.48 -10.78 -17.38
C GLN A 73 -9.00 -11.02 -17.06
N ILE A 74 -8.09 -10.20 -17.61
CA ILE A 74 -6.66 -10.29 -17.36
C ILE A 74 -6.35 -10.02 -15.87
N TRP A 75 -6.96 -8.99 -15.29
CA TRP A 75 -6.81 -8.66 -13.86
C TRP A 75 -7.22 -9.83 -12.96
N ASN A 76 -8.39 -10.42 -13.23
CA ASN A 76 -8.92 -11.54 -12.45
C ASN A 76 -8.06 -12.80 -12.63
N ALA A 77 -7.61 -13.10 -13.86
CA ALA A 77 -6.72 -14.22 -14.12
C ALA A 77 -5.39 -14.08 -13.36
N ALA A 78 -4.75 -12.90 -13.40
CA ALA A 78 -3.53 -12.64 -12.64
C ALA A 78 -3.75 -12.75 -11.12
N THR A 79 -4.90 -12.30 -10.62
CA THR A 79 -5.27 -12.41 -9.20
C THR A 79 -5.48 -13.86 -8.77
N ASN A 80 -6.11 -14.69 -9.60
CA ASN A 80 -6.33 -16.10 -9.30
C ASN A 80 -5.02 -16.89 -9.30
N ILE A 81 -4.12 -16.61 -10.26
CA ILE A 81 -2.78 -17.24 -10.29
C ILE A 81 -2.01 -16.94 -9.00
N LEU A 82 -2.11 -15.71 -8.47
CA LEU A 82 -1.47 -15.35 -7.19
C LEU A 82 -2.07 -16.13 -6.01
N ARG A 83 -3.40 -16.23 -5.92
CA ARG A 83 -4.08 -16.99 -4.85
C ARG A 83 -3.76 -18.48 -4.88
N ASP A 84 -3.68 -19.05 -6.08
CA ASP A 84 -3.30 -20.44 -6.27
C ASP A 84 -1.85 -20.70 -5.82
N GLN A 85 -0.96 -19.71 -5.94
CA GLN A 85 0.41 -19.79 -5.41
C GLN A 85 0.46 -19.72 -3.90
N GLU A 86 -0.20 -18.74 -3.28
CA GLU A 86 -0.25 -18.57 -1.82
C GLU A 86 -0.80 -19.84 -1.15
N SER A 87 -1.80 -20.48 -1.76
CA SER A 87 -2.38 -21.74 -1.28
C SER A 87 -1.43 -22.94 -1.45
N ALA A 88 -0.57 -22.93 -2.47
CA ALA A 88 0.40 -24.00 -2.74
C ALA A 88 1.70 -23.87 -1.92
N GLU A 89 2.03 -22.68 -1.41
CA GLU A 89 3.18 -22.46 -0.52
C GLU A 89 3.02 -23.16 0.84
N GLY A 90 1.79 -23.38 1.30
CA GLY A 90 1.51 -24.17 2.50
C GLY A 90 1.67 -25.69 2.34
N ASP A 91 1.70 -26.19 1.09
CA ASP A 91 1.57 -27.62 0.77
C ASP A 91 2.85 -28.24 0.20
N GLY A 92 4.00 -27.55 0.31
CA GLY A 92 5.32 -28.05 -0.08
C GLY A 92 5.50 -28.38 -1.58
N SER A 93 4.55 -28.00 -2.45
CA SER A 93 4.57 -28.41 -3.85
C SER A 93 5.54 -27.58 -4.70
N SER A 94 6.40 -28.25 -5.47
CA SER A 94 7.45 -27.70 -6.34
C SER A 94 6.94 -27.27 -7.73
N LYS A 95 5.77 -26.64 -7.81
CA LYS A 95 5.29 -26.11 -9.11
C LYS A 95 6.16 -24.93 -9.56
N PRO A 96 6.52 -24.82 -10.85
CA PRO A 96 7.28 -23.70 -11.37
C PRO A 96 6.49 -22.41 -11.13
N ARG A 97 7.07 -21.52 -10.31
CA ARG A 97 6.44 -20.25 -9.93
C ARG A 97 6.47 -19.30 -11.12
N PRO A 98 5.32 -18.76 -11.56
CA PRO A 98 5.27 -17.60 -12.43
C PRO A 98 6.22 -16.51 -11.94
N GLN A 99 6.90 -15.85 -12.87
CA GLN A 99 7.77 -14.73 -12.55
C GLN A 99 6.93 -13.63 -11.91
N THR A 100 7.21 -13.30 -10.65
CA THR A 100 6.47 -12.32 -9.84
C THR A 100 6.30 -10.98 -10.57
N ARG A 101 7.31 -10.60 -11.35
CA ARG A 101 7.30 -9.39 -12.18
C ARG A 101 6.25 -9.45 -13.30
N LEU A 102 6.11 -10.56 -14.01
CA LEU A 102 5.04 -10.74 -14.99
C LEU A 102 3.64 -10.57 -14.36
N LEU A 103 3.41 -11.08 -13.14
CA LEU A 103 2.12 -10.87 -12.46
C LEU A 103 1.86 -9.38 -12.16
N VAL A 104 2.89 -8.63 -11.78
CA VAL A 104 2.79 -7.17 -11.63
C VAL A 104 2.41 -6.53 -12.96
N LEU A 105 3.12 -6.88 -14.04
CA LEU A 105 2.87 -6.36 -15.38
C LEU A 105 1.45 -6.65 -15.88
N LEU A 106 0.94 -7.87 -15.67
CA LEU A 106 -0.42 -8.24 -16.06
C LEU A 106 -1.48 -7.43 -15.31
N ARG A 107 -1.27 -7.16 -14.02
CA ARG A 107 -2.19 -6.33 -13.22
C ARG A 107 -2.17 -4.88 -13.67
N VAL A 108 -0.98 -4.33 -13.93
CA VAL A 108 -0.82 -2.97 -14.46
C VAL A 108 -1.42 -2.84 -15.86
N PHE A 109 -1.19 -3.83 -16.73
CA PHE A 109 -1.77 -3.89 -18.06
C PHE A 109 -3.30 -3.97 -18.02
N GLY A 110 -3.86 -4.89 -17.22
CA GLY A 110 -5.30 -5.02 -17.02
C GLY A 110 -5.93 -3.73 -16.48
N PHE A 111 -5.27 -3.06 -15.52
CA PHE A 111 -5.68 -1.75 -15.03
C PHE A 111 -5.74 -0.71 -16.16
N PHE A 112 -4.68 -0.56 -16.96
CA PHE A 112 -4.66 0.47 -18.01
C PHE A 112 -5.71 0.25 -19.10
N LEU A 113 -6.12 -1.00 -19.36
CA LEU A 113 -7.26 -1.27 -20.26
C LEU A 113 -8.60 -0.80 -19.66
N ILE A 114 -8.80 -1.02 -18.36
CA ILE A 114 -9.99 -0.55 -17.62
C ILE A 114 -10.00 0.97 -17.54
N ASP A 115 -8.85 1.58 -17.26
CA ASP A 115 -8.65 3.03 -17.22
C ASP A 115 -8.99 3.65 -18.59
N ALA A 116 -8.43 3.10 -19.67
CA ALA A 116 -8.74 3.54 -21.02
C ALA A 116 -10.25 3.44 -21.32
N ALA A 117 -10.91 2.34 -20.90
CA ALA A 117 -12.35 2.17 -21.05
C ALA A 117 -13.15 3.23 -20.26
N HIS A 118 -12.72 3.58 -19.05
CA HIS A 118 -13.36 4.57 -18.18
C HIS A 118 -13.32 5.98 -18.80
N HIS A 119 -12.17 6.37 -19.38
CA HIS A 119 -11.96 7.69 -19.98
C HIS A 119 -12.55 7.87 -21.39
N THR A 120 -13.26 6.89 -21.93
CA THR A 120 -13.81 6.95 -23.29
C THR A 120 -14.98 7.90 -23.49
N SER A 121 -15.72 8.24 -22.43
CA SER A 121 -16.87 9.14 -22.54
C SER A 121 -17.11 9.90 -21.24
N THR A 122 -17.64 11.11 -21.39
CA THR A 122 -18.04 11.96 -20.26
C THR A 122 -19.10 11.31 -19.37
N ARG A 123 -19.93 10.43 -19.91
CA ARG A 123 -20.91 9.65 -19.13
C ARG A 123 -20.21 8.68 -18.17
N ARG A 124 -19.18 7.98 -18.63
CA ARG A 124 -18.44 7.01 -17.80
C ARG A 124 -17.54 7.68 -16.77
N THR A 125 -16.96 8.83 -17.09
CA THR A 125 -16.15 9.58 -16.11
C THR A 125 -16.99 10.23 -15.02
N LYS A 126 -18.25 10.57 -15.32
CA LYS A 126 -19.23 11.07 -14.33
C LYS A 126 -19.92 9.96 -13.54
N ASP A 127 -19.78 8.70 -13.95
CA ASP A 127 -20.32 7.55 -13.24
C ASP A 127 -19.47 7.28 -11.98
N HIS A 128 -20.08 7.51 -10.81
CA HIS A 128 -19.41 7.39 -9.52
C HIS A 128 -18.90 5.97 -9.26
N ASP A 129 -19.69 4.94 -9.60
CA ASP A 129 -19.34 3.54 -9.37
C ASP A 129 -18.16 3.12 -10.24
N GLN A 130 -18.18 3.52 -11.51
CA GLN A 130 -17.08 3.22 -12.43
C GLN A 130 -15.80 3.93 -12.02
N ARG A 131 -15.89 5.19 -11.55
CA ARG A 131 -14.74 5.94 -11.03
C ARG A 131 -14.16 5.29 -9.79
N VAL A 132 -15.00 4.95 -8.81
CA VAL A 132 -14.58 4.25 -7.58
C VAL A 132 -13.95 2.90 -7.91
N ARG A 133 -14.53 2.13 -8.84
CA ARG A 133 -13.97 0.86 -9.33
C ARG A 133 -12.61 1.05 -9.96
N ALA A 134 -12.47 1.96 -10.93
CA ALA A 134 -11.22 2.20 -11.63
C ALA A 134 -10.12 2.65 -10.65
N PHE A 135 -10.43 3.58 -9.74
CA PHE A 135 -9.48 4.06 -8.75
C PHE A 135 -9.06 2.95 -7.75
N LYS A 136 -10.00 2.14 -7.26
CA LYS A 136 -9.69 0.95 -6.43
C LYS A 136 -8.74 -0.01 -7.13
N ILE A 137 -8.97 -0.29 -8.42
CA ILE A 137 -8.12 -1.17 -9.22
C ILE A 137 -6.72 -0.56 -9.39
N ALA A 138 -6.64 0.74 -9.69
CA ALA A 138 -5.38 1.48 -9.79
C ALA A 138 -4.56 1.38 -8.49
N LEU A 139 -5.16 1.67 -7.33
CA LEU A 139 -4.49 1.60 -6.03
C LEU A 139 -4.01 0.19 -5.71
N LYS A 140 -4.82 -0.83 -6.00
CA LYS A 140 -4.40 -2.24 -5.86
C LYS A 140 -3.22 -2.59 -6.77
N ALA A 141 -3.21 -2.09 -8.02
CA ALA A 141 -2.13 -2.33 -8.97
C ALA A 141 -0.83 -1.66 -8.50
N CYS A 142 -0.94 -0.41 -8.05
CA CYS A 142 0.17 0.37 -7.50
C CYS A 142 0.76 -0.29 -6.26
N ARG A 143 -0.08 -0.62 -5.26
CA ARG A 143 0.34 -1.30 -4.03
C ARG A 143 1.06 -2.61 -4.33
N PHE A 144 0.48 -3.43 -5.21
CA PHE A 144 1.11 -4.69 -5.61
C PHE A 144 2.46 -4.48 -6.30
N SER A 145 2.59 -3.45 -7.14
CA SER A 145 3.87 -3.08 -7.78
C SER A 145 4.93 -2.65 -6.75
N LEU A 146 4.56 -1.81 -5.77
CA LEU A 146 5.46 -1.34 -4.71
C LEU A 146 5.93 -2.46 -3.78
N ASN A 147 5.05 -3.41 -3.46
CA ASN A 147 5.39 -4.57 -2.62
C ASN A 147 6.42 -5.47 -3.30
N HIS A 148 6.39 -5.55 -4.63
CA HIS A 148 7.31 -6.37 -5.44
C HIS A 148 8.48 -5.58 -6.06
N GLY A 149 8.78 -4.40 -5.51
CA GLY A 149 9.93 -3.59 -5.93
C GLY A 149 9.82 -2.97 -7.33
N GLN A 150 8.67 -3.03 -7.99
CA GLN A 150 8.45 -2.47 -9.32
C GLN A 150 8.07 -0.98 -9.24
N VAL A 151 9.00 -0.16 -8.74
CA VAL A 151 8.77 1.27 -8.44
C VAL A 151 8.37 2.08 -9.69
N GLU A 152 8.99 1.81 -10.84
CA GLU A 152 8.68 2.50 -12.10
C GLU A 152 7.25 2.21 -12.60
N LEU A 153 6.80 0.96 -12.48
CA LEU A 153 5.43 0.59 -12.82
C LEU A 153 4.43 1.23 -11.85
N ALA A 154 4.77 1.27 -10.56
CA ALA A 154 3.96 1.96 -9.57
C ALA A 154 3.83 3.47 -9.88
N LEU A 155 4.93 4.13 -10.28
CA LEU A 155 4.91 5.55 -10.65
C LEU A 155 3.93 5.83 -11.79
N LYS A 156 3.98 5.02 -12.86
CA LYS A 156 3.04 5.14 -13.99
C LYS A 156 1.58 5.01 -13.58
N VAL A 157 1.28 4.08 -12.66
CA VAL A 157 -0.08 3.94 -12.13
C VAL A 157 -0.44 5.14 -11.25
N LEU A 158 0.49 5.65 -10.44
CA LEU A 158 0.28 6.83 -9.57
C LEU A 158 0.00 8.10 -10.38
N GLU A 159 0.62 8.26 -11.55
CA GLU A 159 0.32 9.36 -12.47
C GLU A 159 -1.16 9.34 -12.87
N ARG A 160 -1.74 8.16 -13.18
CA ARG A 160 -3.19 8.03 -13.44
C ARG A 160 -4.01 8.27 -12.17
N CYS A 161 -3.58 7.73 -11.02
CA CYS A 161 -4.24 7.96 -9.74
C CYS A 161 -4.38 9.46 -9.40
N SER A 162 -3.43 10.30 -9.82
CA SER A 162 -3.50 11.74 -9.58
C SER A 162 -4.73 12.39 -10.22
N GLU A 163 -5.15 11.96 -11.41
CA GLU A 163 -6.37 12.47 -12.07
C GLU A 163 -7.61 12.11 -11.26
N TYR A 164 -7.69 10.87 -10.76
CA TYR A 164 -8.78 10.43 -9.89
C TYR A 164 -8.83 11.22 -8.58
N ALA A 165 -7.67 11.46 -7.96
CA ALA A 165 -7.56 12.23 -6.73
C ALA A 165 -7.95 13.71 -6.91
N SER A 166 -7.42 14.38 -7.95
CA SER A 166 -7.77 15.77 -8.26
C SER A 166 -9.26 15.92 -8.57
N THR A 167 -9.83 15.00 -9.35
CA THR A 167 -11.27 15.04 -9.64
C THR A 167 -12.11 14.83 -8.38
N ALA A 168 -11.68 13.98 -7.45
CA ALA A 168 -12.37 13.80 -6.18
C ALA A 168 -12.33 15.08 -5.33
N GLU A 169 -11.17 15.74 -5.25
CA GLU A 169 -10.98 17.00 -4.53
C GLU A 169 -11.91 18.13 -5.04
N GLU A 170 -12.11 18.24 -6.36
CA GLU A 170 -13.03 19.21 -6.98
C GLU A 170 -14.51 18.98 -6.65
N HIS A 171 -14.90 17.75 -6.31
CA HIS A 171 -16.29 17.35 -6.04
C HIS A 171 -16.67 17.39 -4.56
N PHE A 172 -15.80 17.90 -3.67
CA PHE A 172 -16.14 18.18 -2.26
C PHE A 172 -16.52 19.66 -2.07
N PRO A 173 -17.73 20.12 -2.44
CA PRO A 173 -18.17 21.47 -2.12
C PRO A 173 -18.33 21.64 -0.60
N ILE A 174 -17.94 22.82 -0.10
CA ILE A 174 -17.86 23.17 1.32
C ILE A 174 -19.23 23.16 2.03
N VAL A 175 -20.37 23.24 1.32
CA VAL A 175 -21.73 23.08 1.87
C VAL A 175 -22.67 22.59 0.77
N ARG A 176 -23.43 21.51 1.01
CA ARG A 176 -24.64 21.18 0.23
C ARG A 176 -25.76 20.77 1.18
N ILE A 177 -26.86 21.53 1.15
CA ILE A 177 -28.10 21.30 1.90
C ILE A 177 -29.12 20.77 0.89
N SER A 178 -29.48 19.48 0.91
CA SER A 178 -30.67 18.96 0.22
C SER A 178 -31.05 17.51 0.64
N ASP A 179 -32.20 17.39 1.30
CA ASP A 179 -32.64 16.32 2.23
C ASP A 179 -33.22 14.99 1.64
N ALA A 180 -32.70 14.38 0.57
CA ALA A 180 -33.25 13.06 0.17
C ALA A 180 -32.33 12.09 -0.60
N ALA A 181 -31.32 12.58 -1.32
CA ALA A 181 -30.35 11.74 -2.04
C ALA A 181 -29.09 11.39 -1.20
N GLU A 182 -29.14 11.68 0.10
CA GLU A 182 -27.97 11.90 0.94
C GLU A 182 -27.25 10.62 1.38
N ARG A 183 -27.94 9.48 1.55
CA ARG A 183 -27.29 8.27 2.10
C ARG A 183 -26.32 7.61 1.13
N ASP A 184 -26.72 7.45 -0.13
CA ASP A 184 -25.82 6.90 -1.14
C ASP A 184 -24.70 7.90 -1.43
N ASP A 185 -24.98 9.19 -1.62
CA ASP A 185 -23.94 10.19 -1.91
C ASP A 185 -22.89 10.31 -0.79
N VAL A 186 -23.30 10.27 0.48
CA VAL A 186 -22.38 10.29 1.63
C VAL A 186 -21.49 9.04 1.66
N SER A 187 -22.04 7.85 1.36
CA SER A 187 -21.25 6.61 1.30
C SER A 187 -20.22 6.65 0.16
N HIS A 188 -20.60 7.13 -1.02
CA HIS A 188 -19.70 7.27 -2.16
C HIS A 188 -18.61 8.33 -1.91
N GLN A 189 -18.96 9.44 -1.27
CA GLN A 189 -18.00 10.48 -0.88
C GLN A 189 -17.00 9.94 0.15
N LEU A 190 -17.47 9.21 1.17
CA LEU A 190 -16.59 8.58 2.15
C LEU A 190 -15.65 7.57 1.50
N ALA A 191 -16.15 6.74 0.58
CA ALA A 191 -15.33 5.80 -0.17
C ALA A 191 -14.27 6.52 -1.01
N LEU A 192 -14.61 7.62 -1.69
CA LEU A 192 -13.64 8.41 -2.47
C LEU A 192 -12.58 9.05 -1.57
N LYS A 193 -12.96 9.61 -0.42
CA LYS A 193 -12.01 10.16 0.58
C LYS A 193 -11.01 9.10 1.03
N GLN A 194 -11.48 7.91 1.39
CA GLN A 194 -10.60 6.80 1.76
C GLN A 194 -9.64 6.40 0.63
N LEU A 195 -10.08 6.43 -0.63
CA LEU A 195 -9.22 6.16 -1.79
C LEU A 195 -8.18 7.26 -2.02
N VAL A 196 -8.54 8.52 -1.80
CA VAL A 196 -7.59 9.66 -1.87
C VAL A 196 -6.53 9.55 -0.77
N ALA A 197 -6.93 9.21 0.46
CA ALA A 197 -6.00 8.95 1.55
C ALA A 197 -5.07 7.75 1.23
N GLU A 198 -5.61 6.64 0.71
CA GLU A 198 -4.80 5.51 0.24
C GLU A 198 -3.83 5.91 -0.90
N TYR A 199 -4.28 6.75 -1.84
CA TYR A 199 -3.41 7.29 -2.88
C TYR A 199 -2.20 8.04 -2.31
N TYR A 200 -2.42 8.96 -1.36
CA TYR A 200 -1.32 9.71 -0.75
C TYR A 200 -0.38 8.81 0.07
N LEU A 201 -0.92 7.77 0.75
CA LEU A 201 -0.10 6.73 1.39
C LEU A 201 0.79 5.98 0.39
N LEU A 202 0.28 5.65 -0.80
CA LEU A 202 1.07 5.00 -1.84
C LEU A 202 2.08 5.94 -2.50
N ARG A 203 1.76 7.24 -2.66
CA ARG A 203 2.73 8.28 -3.10
C ARG A 203 3.88 8.42 -2.13
N LEU A 204 3.57 8.48 -0.83
CA LEU A 204 4.55 8.49 0.24
C LEU A 204 5.39 7.21 0.20
N THR A 205 4.76 6.05 -0.01
CA THR A 205 5.44 4.75 -0.08
C THR A 205 6.44 4.68 -1.22
N HIS A 206 6.01 5.12 -2.40
CA HIS A 206 6.89 5.26 -3.55
C HIS A 206 8.08 6.17 -3.24
N ALA A 207 7.82 7.36 -2.68
CA ALA A 207 8.85 8.34 -2.39
C ALA A 207 9.96 7.79 -1.48
N TRP A 208 9.63 7.14 -0.35
CA TRP A 208 10.65 6.58 0.54
C TRP A 208 11.37 5.36 -0.06
N LYS A 209 10.69 4.54 -0.88
CA LYS A 209 11.34 3.43 -1.61
C LYS A 209 12.33 3.91 -2.66
N THR A 210 12.15 5.13 -3.17
CA THR A 210 13.08 5.80 -4.09
C THR A 210 14.06 6.75 -3.38
N ASP A 211 14.20 6.64 -2.05
CA ASP A 211 15.09 7.47 -1.23
C ASP A 211 14.80 8.99 -1.26
N ARG A 212 13.61 9.37 -1.70
CA ARG A 212 13.11 10.76 -1.73
C ARG A 212 12.28 11.07 -0.49
N PHE A 213 12.93 11.09 0.68
CA PHE A 213 12.27 11.35 1.96
C PHE A 213 11.69 12.77 2.07
N ASP A 214 12.26 13.72 1.33
CA ASP A 214 11.71 15.07 1.13
C ASP A 214 10.30 15.03 0.54
N LEU A 215 10.11 14.22 -0.51
CA LEU A 215 8.80 14.02 -1.13
C LEU A 215 7.87 13.20 -0.24
N ALA A 216 8.39 12.23 0.50
CA ALA A 216 7.61 11.45 1.45
C ALA A 216 7.03 12.35 2.55
N ASP A 217 7.80 13.30 3.07
CA ASP A 217 7.32 14.30 4.04
C ASP A 217 6.25 15.23 3.43
N HIS A 218 6.45 15.69 2.19
CA HIS A 218 5.44 16.48 1.49
C HIS A 218 4.10 15.73 1.35
N PHE A 219 4.13 14.46 0.94
CA PHE A 219 2.90 13.66 0.82
C PHE A 219 2.28 13.32 2.19
N PHE A 220 3.09 13.21 3.24
CA PHE A 220 2.57 13.06 4.61
C PHE A 220 1.75 14.30 5.03
N THR A 221 2.20 15.51 4.68
CA THR A 221 1.41 16.73 4.93
C THR A 221 0.06 16.72 4.20
N LYS A 222 0.01 16.20 2.96
CA LYS A 222 -1.24 16.03 2.22
C LYS A 222 -2.18 15.03 2.89
N LEU A 223 -1.64 13.92 3.42
CA LEU A 223 -2.42 12.96 4.19
C LEU A 223 -2.96 13.57 5.51
N ASN A 224 -2.18 14.45 6.17
CA ASN A 224 -2.61 15.10 7.40
C ASN A 224 -3.70 16.16 7.19
N LEU A 225 -3.73 16.87 6.05
CA LEU A 225 -4.88 17.70 5.68
C LEU A 225 -6.17 16.87 5.61
N ASN A 226 -6.00 15.58 5.33
CA ASN A 226 -7.05 14.58 5.22
C ASN A 226 -7.14 13.69 6.48
N SER A 227 -6.60 14.10 7.63
CA SER A 227 -6.40 13.21 8.79
C SER A 227 -7.67 12.58 9.35
N HIS A 228 -8.83 13.22 9.17
CA HIS A 228 -10.13 12.65 9.53
C HIS A 228 -10.50 11.43 8.67
N GLU A 229 -9.98 11.35 7.44
CA GLU A 229 -10.23 10.24 6.51
C GLU A 229 -9.49 8.97 6.95
N LEU A 230 -8.32 9.13 7.57
CA LEU A 230 -7.56 8.02 8.14
C LEU A 230 -8.25 7.48 9.41
N ALA A 231 -8.69 8.37 10.30
CA ALA A 231 -9.45 7.99 11.49
C ALA A 231 -10.82 7.37 11.15
N GLY A 232 -11.44 7.81 10.04
CA GLY A 232 -12.68 7.24 9.52
C GLY A 232 -12.54 5.84 8.89
N SER A 233 -11.34 5.25 8.87
CA SER A 233 -11.11 3.88 8.39
C SER A 233 -9.98 3.20 9.18
N VAL A 234 -10.36 2.37 10.14
CA VAL A 234 -9.42 1.58 10.97
C VAL A 234 -8.45 0.76 10.12
N VAL A 235 -8.97 0.11 9.07
CA VAL A 235 -8.15 -0.64 8.10
C VAL A 235 -7.10 0.24 7.42
N LEU A 236 -7.42 1.49 7.12
CA LEU A 236 -6.48 2.42 6.50
C LEU A 236 -5.45 2.93 7.52
N ALA A 237 -5.87 3.18 8.76
CA ALA A 237 -5.00 3.57 9.86
C ALA A 237 -3.93 2.52 10.16
N GLU A 238 -4.30 1.25 10.27
CA GLU A 238 -3.35 0.14 10.44
C GLU A 238 -2.39 0.02 9.26
N LYS A 239 -2.91 0.12 8.03
CA LYS A 239 -2.06 0.13 6.83
C LYS A 239 -1.09 1.30 6.81
N ALA A 240 -1.51 2.48 7.29
CA ALA A 240 -0.62 3.62 7.40
C ALA A 240 0.47 3.38 8.43
N ALA A 241 0.12 2.84 9.61
CA ALA A 241 1.06 2.49 10.66
C ALA A 241 2.12 1.49 10.19
N ASP A 242 1.71 0.43 9.48
CA ASP A 242 2.61 -0.55 8.88
C ASP A 242 3.55 0.10 7.84
N LEU A 243 3.02 0.91 6.92
CA LEU A 243 3.84 1.59 5.91
C LEU A 243 4.82 2.61 6.52
N PHE A 244 4.42 3.31 7.58
CA PHE A 244 5.31 4.21 8.32
C PHE A 244 6.40 3.44 9.08
N HIS A 245 6.07 2.26 9.62
CA HIS A 245 7.06 1.37 10.23
C HIS A 245 8.08 0.86 9.20
N GLU A 246 7.63 0.45 8.02
CA GLU A 246 8.52 0.06 6.92
C GLU A 246 9.45 1.21 6.48
N ALA A 247 8.92 2.43 6.40
CA ALA A 247 9.73 3.62 6.15
C ALA A 247 10.76 3.84 7.27
N ALA A 248 10.37 3.71 8.54
CA ALA A 248 11.27 3.80 9.69
C ALA A 248 12.40 2.76 9.59
N LYS A 249 12.09 1.49 9.28
CA LYS A 249 13.09 0.43 9.08
C LYS A 249 14.03 0.70 7.91
N SER A 250 13.51 1.30 6.82
CA SER A 250 14.36 1.72 5.69
C SER A 250 15.39 2.76 6.10
N VAL A 251 14.98 3.75 6.90
CA VAL A 251 15.89 4.80 7.37
C VAL A 251 16.82 4.31 8.49
N ALA A 252 16.36 3.39 9.34
CA ALA A 252 17.18 2.78 10.39
C ALA A 252 18.38 2.02 9.81
N ARG A 253 18.21 1.35 8.67
CA ARG A 253 19.31 0.71 7.92
C ARG A 253 20.41 1.71 7.52
N LYS A 254 20.07 2.99 7.37
CA LYS A 254 21.00 4.09 7.08
C LYS A 254 21.55 4.76 8.34
N LYS A 255 21.16 4.29 9.54
CA LYS A 255 21.54 4.82 10.85
C LYS A 255 21.18 6.30 11.06
N LEU A 256 20.15 6.78 10.38
CA LEU A 256 19.64 8.15 10.56
C LEU A 256 18.54 8.10 11.63
N TRP A 257 18.90 8.28 12.90
CA TRP A 257 18.00 8.00 14.02
C TRP A 257 16.85 9.00 14.17
N ASP A 258 17.07 10.31 13.92
CA ASP A 258 16.00 11.30 14.05
C ASP A 258 14.84 11.06 13.06
N PRO A 259 15.09 10.77 11.76
CA PRO A 259 14.02 10.33 10.88
C PRO A 259 13.32 9.04 11.31
N VAL A 260 14.04 8.07 11.90
CA VAL A 260 13.42 6.82 12.39
C VAL A 260 12.42 7.14 13.48
N ILE A 261 12.82 7.95 14.46
CA ILE A 261 11.95 8.44 15.54
C ILE A 261 10.71 9.12 14.95
N LYS A 262 10.90 10.04 14.00
CA LYS A 262 9.80 10.74 13.32
C LYS A 262 8.82 9.78 12.63
N TRP A 263 9.31 8.75 11.94
CA TRP A 263 8.43 7.78 11.27
C TRP A 263 7.71 6.86 12.27
N CYS A 264 8.37 6.46 13.35
CA CYS A 264 7.71 5.71 14.43
C CYS A 264 6.62 6.53 15.12
N GLU A 265 6.84 7.82 15.38
CA GLU A 265 5.81 8.74 15.91
C GLU A 265 4.58 8.77 15.01
N ARG A 266 4.77 8.87 13.69
CA ARG A 266 3.68 8.85 12.71
C ARG A 266 2.93 7.51 12.72
N ALA A 267 3.66 6.40 12.83
CA ALA A 267 3.09 5.07 12.88
C ALA A 267 2.20 4.87 14.11
N VAL A 268 2.71 5.26 15.28
CA VAL A 268 1.95 5.23 16.55
C VAL A 268 0.75 6.16 16.49
N SER A 269 0.92 7.40 16.03
CA SER A 269 -0.17 8.36 15.91
C SER A 269 -1.28 7.91 14.94
N ALA A 270 -0.98 7.06 13.96
CA ALA A 270 -2.00 6.48 13.09
C ALA A 270 -2.87 5.47 13.85
N LEU A 271 -2.27 4.61 14.69
CA LEU A 271 -3.00 3.63 15.52
C LEU A 271 -3.77 4.31 16.66
N ASP A 272 -3.14 5.26 17.36
CA ASP A 272 -3.72 5.92 18.53
C ASP A 272 -4.92 6.83 18.18
N LYS A 273 -5.25 7.01 16.89
CA LYS A 273 -6.47 7.69 16.42
C LYS A 273 -7.68 6.77 16.33
N CYS A 274 -7.48 5.47 16.48
CA CYS A 274 -8.54 4.46 16.47
C CYS A 274 -8.74 3.94 17.89
N GLU A 275 -9.99 3.57 18.21
CA GLU A 275 -10.27 2.84 19.44
C GLU A 275 -9.64 1.44 19.35
N ILE A 276 -9.11 0.96 20.46
CA ILE A 276 -8.32 -0.29 20.49
C ILE A 276 -9.21 -1.50 20.18
N GLU A 277 -10.48 -1.43 20.56
CA GLU A 277 -11.50 -2.46 20.32
C GLU A 277 -11.85 -2.63 18.85
N ASP A 278 -11.67 -1.58 18.04
CA ASP A 278 -11.96 -1.60 16.61
C ASP A 278 -10.77 -2.10 15.78
N LEU A 279 -9.57 -2.11 16.36
CA LEU A 279 -8.36 -2.58 15.71
C LEU A 279 -8.39 -4.10 15.48
N SER A 280 -7.66 -4.54 14.46
CA SER A 280 -7.46 -5.94 14.15
C SER A 280 -6.64 -6.65 15.22
N HIS A 281 -6.74 -7.98 15.24
CA HIS A 281 -5.97 -8.82 16.16
C HIS A 281 -4.44 -8.70 16.02
N ASP A 282 -3.96 -8.20 14.87
CA ASP A 282 -2.53 -8.02 14.58
C ASP A 282 -2.02 -6.65 15.06
N ALA A 283 -2.92 -5.70 15.33
CA ALA A 283 -2.53 -4.34 15.71
C ALA A 283 -1.67 -4.25 16.98
N PRO A 284 -1.89 -5.05 18.04
CA PRO A 284 -0.99 -5.09 19.20
C PRO A 284 0.44 -5.51 18.81
N GLU A 285 0.59 -6.53 17.95
CA GLU A 285 1.91 -6.99 17.51
C GLU A 285 2.60 -5.94 16.62
N LEU A 286 1.84 -5.25 15.76
CA LEU A 286 2.33 -4.11 14.99
C LEU A 286 2.80 -2.97 15.92
N ARG A 287 2.01 -2.62 16.94
CA ARG A 287 2.35 -1.58 17.93
C ARG A 287 3.62 -1.94 18.69
N LEU A 288 3.79 -3.22 19.07
CA LEU A 288 5.01 -3.72 19.70
C LEU A 288 6.22 -3.58 18.77
N ALA A 289 6.10 -3.99 17.50
CA ALA A 289 7.18 -3.90 16.53
C ALA A 289 7.63 -2.45 16.24
N ILE A 290 6.67 -1.52 16.12
CA ILE A 290 6.93 -0.08 16.00
C ILE A 290 7.67 0.43 17.24
N THR A 291 7.19 0.08 18.43
CA THR A 291 7.79 0.50 19.70
C THR A 291 9.22 0.01 19.83
N ALA A 292 9.49 -1.24 19.46
CA ALA A 292 10.84 -1.80 19.48
C ALA A 292 11.81 -1.01 18.59
N THR A 293 11.39 -0.70 17.37
CA THR A 293 12.19 0.10 16.42
C THR A 293 12.42 1.53 16.94
N TRP A 294 11.42 2.10 17.59
CA TRP A 294 11.52 3.43 18.18
C TRP A 294 12.46 3.46 19.39
N VAL A 295 12.36 2.50 20.30
CA VAL A 295 13.26 2.35 21.44
C VAL A 295 14.70 2.19 20.96
N GLU A 296 14.97 1.36 19.95
CA GLU A 296 16.30 1.21 19.36
C GLU A 296 16.85 2.55 18.87
N ALA A 297 16.05 3.32 18.11
CA ALA A 297 16.47 4.62 17.61
C ALA A 297 16.73 5.65 18.72
N LEU A 298 15.93 5.64 19.78
CA LEU A 298 16.11 6.51 20.96
C LEU A 298 17.40 6.16 21.71
N LEU A 299 17.70 4.88 21.90
CA LEU A 299 18.93 4.45 22.56
C LEU A 299 20.17 4.75 21.71
N ALA A 300 20.05 4.64 20.37
CA ALA A 300 21.14 4.91 19.45
C ALA A 300 21.41 6.40 19.21
N SER A 301 20.41 7.29 19.35
CA SER A 301 20.59 8.74 19.21
C SER A 301 21.36 9.38 20.36
N GLY A 302 21.41 8.72 21.54
CA GLY A 302 22.22 9.16 22.68
C GLY A 302 21.75 10.45 23.37
N ALA A 303 20.60 11.02 23.00
CA ALA A 303 20.03 12.19 23.68
C ALA A 303 19.59 11.86 25.11
N GLY A 304 19.84 12.79 26.05
CA GLY A 304 19.61 12.56 27.49
C GLY A 304 18.16 12.24 27.86
N GLU A 305 17.19 12.83 27.15
CA GLU A 305 15.75 12.58 27.33
C GLU A 305 15.26 11.29 26.63
N SER A 306 16.05 10.72 25.72
CA SER A 306 15.65 9.56 24.92
C SER A 306 15.30 8.35 25.78
N ARG A 307 15.94 8.20 26.94
CA ARG A 307 15.71 7.07 27.85
C ARG A 307 14.36 7.14 28.55
N GLN A 308 14.03 8.29 29.14
CA GLN A 308 12.74 8.45 29.79
C GLN A 308 11.62 8.31 28.77
N ARG A 309 11.83 8.85 27.56
CA ARG A 309 10.91 8.68 26.44
C ARG A 309 10.73 7.20 26.06
N ALA A 310 11.81 6.42 25.98
CA ALA A 310 11.74 4.98 25.72
C ALA A 310 10.98 4.20 26.81
N LEU A 311 11.19 4.55 28.08
CA LEU A 311 10.44 3.94 29.19
C LEU A 311 8.94 4.26 29.11
N ASN A 312 8.59 5.52 28.85
CA ASN A 312 7.20 5.95 28.70
C ASN A 312 6.50 5.19 27.56
N LEU A 313 7.21 4.93 26.44
CA LEU A 313 6.66 4.14 25.33
C LEU A 313 6.35 2.69 25.74
N VAL A 314 7.22 2.05 26.52
CA VAL A 314 6.98 0.70 27.04
C VAL A 314 5.81 0.69 28.01
N GLU A 315 5.71 1.69 28.90
CA GLU A 315 4.59 1.81 29.84
C GLU A 315 3.25 2.01 29.12
N GLN A 316 3.21 2.85 28.08
CA GLN A 316 2.02 3.01 27.23
C GLN A 316 1.62 1.72 26.53
N LEU A 317 2.61 0.95 26.03
CA LEU A 317 2.36 -0.33 25.38
C LEU A 317 1.70 -1.34 26.33
N GLU A 318 2.17 -1.40 27.58
CA GLU A 318 1.61 -2.27 28.61
C GLU A 318 0.21 -1.85 29.04
N ALA A 319 0.00 -0.54 29.24
CA ALA A 319 -1.26 0.00 29.73
C ALA A 319 -2.38 -0.06 28.67
N ALA A 320 -2.09 0.32 27.42
CA ALA A 320 -3.10 0.43 26.38
C ALA A 320 -3.44 -0.91 25.73
N TYR A 321 -2.44 -1.78 25.50
CA TYR A 321 -2.62 -3.03 24.74
C TYR A 321 -2.58 -4.30 25.60
N GLY A 322 -2.50 -4.15 26.93
CA GLY A 322 -2.49 -5.29 27.86
C GLY A 322 -1.29 -6.23 27.67
N MET A 323 -0.18 -5.75 27.09
CA MET A 323 0.97 -6.58 26.69
C MET A 323 1.98 -6.86 27.82
N SER A 324 1.64 -6.58 29.08
CA SER A 324 2.54 -6.74 30.24
C SER A 324 3.08 -8.17 30.43
N ASN A 325 2.36 -9.18 29.94
CA ASN A 325 2.75 -10.59 30.02
C ASN A 325 3.60 -11.08 28.83
N ARG A 326 3.92 -10.21 27.87
CA ARG A 326 4.74 -10.57 26.70
C ARG A 326 6.22 -10.41 27.02
N ILE A 327 6.99 -11.48 26.82
CA ILE A 327 8.45 -11.47 27.03
C ILE A 327 9.17 -10.40 26.21
N ALA A 328 8.66 -10.08 25.02
CA ALA A 328 9.18 -9.02 24.16
C ALA A 328 9.15 -7.64 24.83
N VAL A 329 8.11 -7.34 25.62
CA VAL A 329 8.00 -6.07 26.36
C VAL A 329 9.02 -6.01 27.49
N SER A 330 9.19 -7.12 28.22
CA SER A 330 10.23 -7.23 29.25
C SER A 330 11.64 -7.12 28.65
N LEU A 331 11.88 -7.66 27.46
CA LEU A 331 13.13 -7.51 26.72
C LEU A 331 13.42 -6.05 26.35
N LEU A 332 12.41 -5.30 25.87
CA LEU A 332 12.57 -3.86 25.60
C LEU A 332 12.94 -3.08 26.86
N ARG A 333 12.26 -3.35 27.98
CA ARG A 333 12.58 -2.72 29.26
C ARG A 333 14.00 -3.05 29.72
N PHE A 334 14.42 -4.30 29.58
CA PHE A 334 15.78 -4.74 29.89
C PHE A 334 16.83 -4.00 29.04
N GLN A 335 16.60 -3.86 27.72
CA GLN A 335 17.50 -3.12 26.82
C GLN A 335 17.65 -1.66 27.24
N ILE A 336 16.56 -0.99 27.61
CA ILE A 336 16.60 0.41 28.06
C ILE A 336 17.39 0.56 29.37
N LEU A 337 17.18 -0.34 30.33
CA LEU A 337 17.87 -0.32 31.62
C LEU A 337 19.37 -0.62 31.47
N THR A 338 19.75 -1.58 30.64
CA THR A 338 21.15 -1.95 30.41
C THR A 338 21.92 -0.92 29.57
N ALA A 339 21.23 -0.17 28.72
CA ALA A 339 21.80 1.00 28.05
C ALA A 339 22.02 2.20 29.00
N SER A 340 21.60 2.11 30.26
CA SER A 340 21.77 3.17 31.24
C SER A 340 23.19 3.26 31.81
N LYS A 341 23.65 4.49 32.06
CA LYS A 341 24.91 4.75 32.76
C LYS A 341 24.63 5.75 33.91
N PRO A 342 24.82 5.37 35.18
CA PRO A 342 25.11 4.00 35.67
C PRO A 342 23.91 3.05 35.45
N ILE A 343 24.19 1.74 35.49
CA ILE A 343 23.16 0.70 35.45
C ILE A 343 22.57 0.56 36.86
N ASP A 344 21.25 0.45 36.96
CA ASP A 344 20.56 0.14 38.21
C ASP A 344 20.36 -1.39 38.32
N PRO A 345 21.17 -2.11 39.12
CA PRO A 345 21.13 -3.56 39.18
C PRO A 345 19.79 -4.07 39.72
N THR A 346 19.17 -3.36 40.67
CA THR A 346 17.90 -3.75 41.28
C THR A 346 16.77 -3.80 40.25
N ARG A 347 16.72 -2.79 39.37
CA ARG A 347 15.71 -2.73 38.31
C ARG A 347 15.96 -3.77 37.22
N VAL A 348 17.22 -4.02 36.89
CA VAL A 348 17.59 -5.07 35.93
C VAL A 348 17.20 -6.45 36.47
N ASP A 349 17.53 -6.75 37.72
CA ASP A 349 17.21 -8.02 38.37
C ASP A 349 15.70 -8.28 38.40
N ALA A 350 14.90 -7.25 38.71
CA ALA A 350 13.44 -7.34 38.72
C ALA A 350 12.87 -7.72 37.34
N VAL A 351 13.40 -7.12 36.26
CA VAL A 351 12.98 -7.41 34.88
C VAL A 351 13.41 -8.81 34.46
N VAL A 352 14.64 -9.22 34.78
CA VAL A 352 15.12 -10.57 34.48
C VAL A 352 14.30 -11.62 35.21
N ALA A 353 13.99 -11.39 36.49
CA ALA A 353 13.13 -12.28 37.27
C ALA A 353 11.71 -12.37 36.67
N GLN A 354 11.17 -11.27 36.14
CA GLN A 354 9.90 -11.27 35.40
C GLN A 354 9.98 -12.10 34.12
N MET A 355 11.04 -11.94 33.32
CA MET A 355 11.25 -12.73 32.10
C MET A 355 11.33 -14.23 32.40
N ILE A 356 12.06 -14.62 33.45
CA ILE A 356 12.16 -16.03 33.88
C ILE A 356 10.78 -16.59 34.24
N ARG A 357 9.93 -15.81 34.94
CA ARG A 357 8.56 -16.23 35.28
C ARG A 357 7.64 -16.36 34.07
N GLN A 358 7.85 -15.55 33.03
CA GLN A 358 7.05 -15.58 31.80
C GLN A 358 7.48 -16.69 30.83
N ALA A 359 8.73 -17.16 30.93
CA ALA A 359 9.23 -18.26 30.11
C ALA A 359 8.57 -19.58 30.55
N VAL A 360 7.61 -20.06 29.77
CA VAL A 360 7.04 -21.41 29.96
C VAL A 360 8.07 -22.42 29.47
N LEU A 361 8.91 -22.91 30.38
CA LEU A 361 9.85 -24.00 30.10
C LEU A 361 9.07 -25.31 30.03
N THR A 362 8.76 -25.76 28.81
CA THR A 362 8.26 -27.11 28.53
C THR A 362 9.41 -28.04 28.10
N ASP A 363 9.25 -29.35 28.29
CA ASP A 363 10.20 -30.37 27.81
C ASP A 363 10.48 -30.28 26.29
N LYS A 364 9.56 -29.68 25.52
CA LYS A 364 9.72 -29.43 24.07
C LYS A 364 10.55 -28.18 23.78
N SER A 365 10.44 -27.13 24.60
CA SER A 365 11.21 -25.88 24.45
C SER A 365 12.63 -25.94 25.03
N PHE A 366 12.96 -26.98 25.82
CA PHE A 366 14.27 -27.16 26.45
C PHE A 366 15.20 -28.14 25.72
N LYS A 367 14.69 -28.88 24.71
CA LYS A 367 15.42 -29.94 23.99
C LYS A 367 16.03 -29.53 22.65
N THR A 368 16.01 -28.24 22.30
CA THR A 368 16.90 -27.63 21.30
C THR A 368 18.13 -27.08 21.98
#